data_AF-A0A3N2G1P1-F1
#
_entry.id   AF-A0A3N2G1P1-F1
#
_cell.length_a   1.000
_cell.length_b   1.000
_cell.length_c   1.000
_cell.angle_alpha   90.00
_cell.angle_beta   90.00
_cell.angle_gamma   90.00
#
_symmetry.space_group_name_H-M   'P 1'
#
loop_
_entity.id
_entity.type
_entity.pdbx_description
1 polymer ?
#
loop_
_entity_poly.entity_id
_entity_poly.type
_entity_poly.pdbx_seq_one_letter_code
_entity_poly.pdbx_strand_id
1 'polypeptide(L)'
;MLRTRAEALDDLEQQPRSEADVAGERVVRTENGFRLQETETFTVEVWKMLFNWRLVVMPPHQQVETTHGYCYFGTGLVSLARAVAAGLQWTDPMISAPEGFDKQAF
;
A
#
# COMPACT_ATOMS: atom_id res chain seq x y z
N MET A 1 34.75 8.87 -25.38
CA MET A 1 34.23 9.98 -24.56
C MET A 1 33.45 9.38 -23.40
N LEU A 2 33.87 9.60 -22.16
CA LEU A 2 33.08 9.19 -20.99
C LEU A 2 31.98 10.23 -20.78
N ARG A 3 30.72 9.78 -20.78
CA ARG A 3 29.58 10.60 -20.35
C ARG A 3 29.77 11.00 -18.88
N THR A 4 29.46 12.24 -18.57
CA THR A 4 29.47 12.73 -17.20
C THR A 4 28.24 12.24 -16.45
N ARG A 5 28.37 12.11 -15.12
CA ARG A 5 27.27 11.66 -14.25
C ARG A 5 26.02 12.54 -14.34
N ALA A 6 26.19 13.83 -14.64
CA ALA A 6 25.09 14.77 -14.80
C ALA A 6 24.25 14.46 -16.05
N GLU A 7 24.91 14.18 -17.18
CA GLU A 7 24.23 13.82 -18.44
C GLU A 7 23.46 12.50 -18.33
N ALA A 8 23.95 11.56 -17.51
CA ALA A 8 23.23 10.31 -17.24
C ALA A 8 21.99 10.49 -16.34
N LEU A 9 21.96 11.54 -15.51
CA LEU A 9 20.82 11.87 -14.66
C LEU A 9 19.75 12.64 -15.45
N ASP A 10 20.16 13.57 -16.31
CA ASP A 10 19.24 14.28 -17.21
C ASP A 10 18.53 13.30 -18.16
N ASP A 11 19.24 12.30 -18.69
CA ASP A 11 18.64 11.25 -19.54
C ASP A 11 17.57 10.43 -18.78
N LEU A 12 17.75 10.20 -17.46
CA LEU A 12 16.77 9.51 -16.60
C LEU A 12 15.55 10.38 -16.29
N GLU A 13 15.73 11.69 -16.14
CA GLU A 13 14.63 12.64 -15.90
C GLU A 13 13.81 12.92 -17.17
N GLN A 14 14.46 12.87 -18.35
CA GLN A 14 13.83 13.13 -19.63
C GLN A 14 13.19 11.90 -20.28
N GLN A 15 13.34 10.71 -19.68
CA GLN A 15 12.72 9.51 -20.19
C GLN A 15 11.19 9.60 -20.01
N PRO A 16 10.39 9.62 -21.08
CA PRO A 16 8.94 9.65 -20.96
C PRO A 16 8.50 8.33 -20.30
N ARG A 17 8.07 8.42 -19.04
CA ARG A 17 7.43 7.30 -18.33
C ARG A 17 6.26 6.85 -19.19
N SER A 18 6.31 5.61 -19.68
CA SER A 18 5.23 5.07 -20.48
C SER A 18 3.95 5.09 -19.65
N GLU A 19 2.79 5.29 -20.27
CA GLU A 19 1.50 5.25 -19.57
C GLU A 19 1.25 3.90 -18.84
N ALA A 20 2.01 2.85 -19.18
CA ALA A 20 2.00 1.57 -18.48
C ALA A 20 2.70 1.60 -17.09
N ASP A 21 3.54 2.61 -16.80
CA ASP A 21 4.15 2.82 -15.47
C ASP A 21 3.22 3.54 -14.48
N VAL A 22 2.04 3.98 -14.92
CA VAL A 22 1.07 4.76 -14.10
C VAL A 22 -0.08 3.88 -13.59
N ALA A 23 0.12 2.57 -13.54
CA ALA A 23 -0.73 1.65 -12.76
C ALA A 23 -0.08 1.24 -11.42
N GLY A 24 1.05 1.85 -11.06
CA GLY A 24 1.90 1.45 -9.94
C GLY A 24 1.61 2.17 -8.62
N GLU A 25 1.06 1.45 -7.65
CA GLU A 25 1.39 1.54 -6.21
C GLU A 25 1.55 2.96 -5.63
N ARG A 26 0.61 3.87 -5.88
CA ARG A 26 0.63 5.17 -5.20
C ARG A 26 -0.01 5.00 -3.83
N VAL A 27 0.79 5.10 -2.76
CA VAL A 27 0.26 5.24 -1.40
C VAL A 27 -0.51 6.57 -1.32
N VAL A 28 -1.83 6.51 -1.24
CA VAL A 28 -2.71 7.68 -1.18
C VAL A 28 -3.18 7.88 0.25
N ARG A 29 -3.08 9.11 0.77
CA ARG A 29 -3.61 9.42 2.11
C ARG A 29 -5.14 9.42 2.10
N THR A 30 -5.74 8.78 3.10
CA THR A 30 -7.20 8.78 3.35
C THR A 30 -7.50 9.45 4.69
N GLU A 31 -8.78 9.53 5.07
CA GLU A 31 -9.20 10.05 6.36
C GLU A 31 -8.62 9.23 7.53
N ASN A 32 -8.67 7.90 7.41
CA ASN A 32 -8.29 6.97 8.48
C ASN A 32 -6.86 6.43 8.37
N GLY A 33 -6.16 6.70 7.25
CA GLY A 33 -4.77 6.28 7.07
C GLY A 33 -4.32 6.39 5.63
N PHE A 34 -4.03 5.26 4.99
CA PHE A 34 -3.50 5.23 3.63
C PHE A 34 -4.13 4.11 2.80
N ARG A 35 -4.46 4.40 1.55
CA ARG A 35 -4.77 3.42 0.53
C ARG A 35 -3.49 2.97 -0.15
N LEU A 36 -3.35 1.66 -0.29
CA LEU A 36 -2.13 1.01 -0.77
C LEU A 36 -2.36 0.38 -2.14
N GLN A 37 -3.53 -0.24 -2.33
CA GLN A 37 -3.95 -0.83 -3.58
C GLN A 37 -5.42 -0.51 -3.84
N GLU A 38 -5.76 -0.28 -5.10
CA GLU A 38 -7.13 -0.16 -5.57
C GLU A 38 -7.22 -0.85 -6.93
N THR A 39 -8.10 -1.84 -7.02
CA THR A 39 -8.36 -2.61 -8.24
C THR A 39 -9.86 -2.60 -8.52
N GLU A 40 -10.26 -3.20 -9.63
CA GLU A 40 -11.68 -3.39 -9.96
C GLU A 40 -12.40 -4.36 -9.02
N THR A 41 -11.67 -5.13 -8.19
CA THR A 41 -12.26 -6.19 -7.35
C THR A 41 -12.06 -5.94 -5.86
N PHE A 42 -11.07 -5.16 -5.46
CA PHE A 42 -10.82 -4.84 -4.06
C PHE A 42 -10.09 -3.52 -3.86
N THR A 43 -10.14 -3.02 -2.64
CA THR A 43 -9.29 -1.94 -2.13
C THR A 43 -8.57 -2.42 -0.88
N VAL A 44 -7.27 -2.15 -0.79
CA VAL A 44 -6.46 -2.37 0.41
C VAL A 44 -6.11 -1.03 1.03
N GLU A 45 -6.52 -0.82 2.27
CA GLU A 45 -6.14 0.34 3.06
C GLU A 45 -5.48 -0.07 4.38
N VAL A 46 -4.63 0.80 4.91
CA VAL A 46 -4.13 0.71 6.27
C VAL A 46 -4.75 1.84 7.10
N TRP A 47 -5.44 1.48 8.18
CA TRP A 47 -6.14 2.41 9.07
C TRP A 47 -5.43 2.53 10.41
N LYS A 48 -5.40 3.75 10.95
CA LYS A 48 -4.90 4.01 12.30
C LYS A 48 -5.99 3.67 13.32
N MET A 49 -5.73 2.68 14.15
CA MET A 49 -6.58 2.34 15.28
C MET A 49 -5.96 2.83 16.59
N LEU A 50 -6.70 2.72 17.70
CA LEU A 50 -6.24 3.15 19.03
C LEU A 50 -4.90 2.51 19.44
N PHE A 51 -4.66 1.25 19.06
CA PHE A 51 -3.50 0.47 19.52
C PHE A 51 -2.71 -0.25 18.41
N ASN A 52 -3.12 -0.09 17.15
CA ASN A 52 -2.49 -0.77 16.01
C ASN A 52 -2.70 0.03 14.73
N TRP A 53 -1.95 -0.36 13.70
CA TRP A 53 -2.32 -0.13 12.32
C TRP A 53 -3.03 -1.38 11.81
N ARG A 54 -4.17 -1.20 11.14
CA ARG A 54 -4.98 -2.30 10.62
C ARG A 54 -5.00 -2.26 9.11
N LEU A 55 -4.48 -3.29 8.47
CA LEU A 55 -4.77 -3.54 7.05
C LEU A 55 -6.20 -4.01 6.91
N VAL A 56 -6.95 -3.39 6.02
CA VAL A 56 -8.33 -3.74 5.69
C VAL A 56 -8.46 -3.99 4.20
N VAL A 57 -9.26 -5.00 3.87
CA VAL A 57 -9.67 -5.30 2.49
C VAL A 57 -11.16 -5.01 2.38
N MET A 58 -11.54 -4.29 1.33
CA MET A 58 -12.93 -3.88 1.08
C MET A 58 -13.25 -4.08 -0.40
N PRO A 59 -14.54 -4.26 -0.77
CA PRO A 59 -14.97 -4.08 -2.15
C PRO A 59 -14.58 -2.68 -2.67
N PRO A 60 -14.36 -2.51 -3.99
CA PRO A 60 -13.97 -1.23 -4.56
C PRO A 60 -15.05 -0.18 -4.33
N HIS A 61 -14.62 1.08 -4.16
CA HIS A 61 -15.50 2.25 -3.97
C HIS A 61 -16.43 2.21 -2.74
N GLN A 62 -16.23 1.28 -1.80
CA GLN A 62 -17.04 1.14 -0.59
C GLN A 62 -16.15 1.18 0.66
N GLN A 63 -16.52 2.00 1.64
CA GLN A 63 -15.79 2.13 2.92
C GLN A 63 -16.53 1.53 4.11
N VAL A 64 -17.77 1.08 3.91
CA VAL A 64 -18.66 0.63 4.99
C VAL A 64 -18.47 -0.85 5.30
N GLU A 65 -18.15 -1.66 4.29
CA GLU A 65 -18.05 -3.11 4.42
C GLU A 65 -16.60 -3.56 4.28
N THR A 66 -16.04 -4.11 5.35
CA THR A 66 -14.68 -4.66 5.36
C THR A 66 -14.75 -6.18 5.30
N THR A 67 -14.14 -6.76 4.27
CA THR A 67 -14.05 -8.20 4.06
C THR A 67 -13.07 -8.83 5.03
N HIS A 68 -11.86 -8.26 5.14
CA HIS A 68 -10.79 -8.79 5.99
C HIS A 68 -10.11 -7.68 6.79
N GLY A 69 -9.61 -8.01 7.98
CA GLY A 69 -8.87 -7.07 8.82
C GLY A 69 -7.68 -7.71 9.52
N TYR A 70 -6.48 -7.15 9.36
CA TYR A 70 -5.23 -7.66 9.95
C TYR A 70 -4.50 -6.58 10.75
N CYS A 71 -4.16 -6.88 12.00
CA CYS A 71 -3.57 -5.92 12.94
C CYS A 71 -2.04 -6.03 12.95
N TYR A 72 -1.38 -4.86 12.97
CA TYR A 72 0.04 -4.66 13.25
C TYR A 72 0.15 -3.77 14.49
N PHE A 73 0.47 -4.35 15.64
CA PHE A 73 0.42 -3.68 16.93
C PHE A 73 1.44 -2.54 17.06
N GLY A 74 1.02 -1.51 17.78
CA GLY A 74 1.75 -0.24 17.90
C GLY A 74 1.25 0.80 16.91
N THR A 75 1.33 2.07 17.30
CA THR A 75 0.88 3.22 16.50
C THR A 75 2.04 4.04 15.94
N GLY A 76 3.27 3.63 16.22
CA GLY A 76 4.50 4.28 15.76
C GLY A 76 4.86 3.95 14.31
N LEU A 77 5.93 4.59 13.82
CA LEU A 77 6.37 4.50 12.43
C LEU A 77 6.77 3.07 12.02
N VAL A 78 7.35 2.28 12.92
CA VAL A 78 7.76 0.89 12.64
C VAL A 78 6.54 0.02 12.33
N SER A 79 5.49 0.11 13.15
CA SER A 79 4.24 -0.64 12.94
C SER A 79 3.52 -0.20 11.67
N LEU A 80 3.53 1.12 11.39
CA LEU A 80 3.00 1.65 10.12
C LEU A 80 3.77 1.09 8.93
N ALA A 81 5.11 1.14 8.95
CA ALA A 81 5.95 0.67 7.86
C ALA A 81 5.74 -0.82 7.58
N ARG A 82 5.62 -1.65 8.64
CA ARG A 82 5.26 -3.08 8.50
C ARG A 82 3.93 -3.26 7.80
N ALA A 83 2.89 -2.56 8.26
CA ALA A 83 1.55 -2.67 7.69
C ALA A 83 1.50 -2.19 6.23
N VAL A 84 2.16 -1.06 5.92
CA VAL A 84 2.27 -0.52 4.56
C VAL A 84 3.01 -1.48 3.64
N ALA A 85 4.19 -1.97 4.06
CA ALA A 85 4.98 -2.90 3.25
C ALA A 85 4.20 -4.19 2.98
N ALA A 86 3.58 -4.77 4.01
CA ALA A 86 2.77 -5.96 3.85
C ALA A 86 1.58 -5.71 2.91
N GLY A 87 0.89 -4.58 3.05
CA GLY A 87 -0.23 -4.23 2.18
C GLY A 87 0.16 -3.95 0.73
N LEU A 88 1.37 -3.43 0.46
CA LEU A 88 1.88 -3.27 -0.91
C LEU A 88 2.31 -4.60 -1.54
N GLN A 89 2.87 -5.51 -0.76
CA GLN A 89 3.35 -6.81 -1.24
C GLN A 89 2.25 -7.89 -1.35
N TRP A 90 1.06 -7.61 -0.84
CA TRP A 90 -0.03 -8.57 -0.75
C TRP A 90 -0.73 -8.76 -2.10
N THR A 91 -0.43 -9.88 -2.76
CA THR A 91 -0.86 -10.14 -4.15
C THR A 91 -2.33 -10.51 -4.30
N ASP A 92 -2.89 -11.31 -3.38
CA ASP A 92 -4.30 -11.74 -3.45
C ASP A 92 -5.02 -11.57 -2.11
N PRO A 93 -5.46 -10.34 -1.80
CA PRO A 93 -6.07 -10.02 -0.52
C PRO A 93 -7.44 -10.65 -0.27
N MET A 94 -8.06 -11.23 -1.29
CA MET A 94 -9.40 -11.82 -1.16
C MET A 94 -9.35 -13.24 -0.57
N ILE A 95 -8.26 -13.97 -0.78
CA ILE A 95 -8.16 -15.41 -0.41
C ILE A 95 -6.94 -15.76 0.46
N SER A 96 -6.07 -14.80 0.76
CA SER A 96 -4.86 -15.02 1.57
C SER A 96 -4.78 -14.02 2.72
N ALA A 97 -3.77 -14.15 3.59
CA ALA A 97 -3.47 -13.19 4.65
C ALA A 97 -2.15 -12.46 4.32
N PRO A 98 -1.99 -11.19 4.74
CA PRO A 98 -0.75 -10.45 4.49
C PRO A 98 0.37 -10.99 5.36
N GLU A 99 1.63 -10.76 4.98
CA GLU A 99 2.76 -11.22 5.78
C GLU A 99 2.89 -10.44 7.10
N GLY A 100 3.28 -11.15 8.16
CA GLY A 100 3.75 -10.53 9.41
C GLY A 100 2.70 -9.79 10.21
N PHE A 101 1.41 -10.05 10.00
CA PHE A 101 0.35 -9.55 10.88
C PHE A 101 0.45 -10.20 12.27
N ASP A 102 0.10 -9.45 13.30
CA ASP A 102 0.15 -9.93 14.69
C ASP A 102 -1.18 -10.62 15.09
N LYS A 103 -2.31 -10.15 14.54
CA LYS A 103 -3.65 -10.71 14.82
C LYS A 103 -4.65 -10.44 13.70
N GLN A 104 -5.46 -11.44 13.34
CA GLN A 104 -6.64 -11.24 12.50
C GLN A 104 -7.79 -10.65 13.34
N ALA A 105 -8.40 -9.58 12.82
CA ALA A 105 -9.49 -8.86 13.48
C ALA A 105 -10.86 -9.49 13.14
N PHE A 106 -11.06 -9.85 11.88
CA PHE A 106 -12.23 -10.53 11.32
C PHE A 106 -11.83 -11.19 10.01
#